data_AF-A0A937ZMB1-F1
#
_entry.id   AF-A0A937ZMB1-F1
#
_cell.length_a   1.000
_cell.length_b   1.000
_cell.length_c   1.000
_cell.angle_alpha   90.00
_cell.angle_beta   90.00
_cell.angle_gamma   90.00
#
_symmetry.space_group_name_H-M   'P 1'
#
loop_
_entity.id
_entity.type
_entity.pdbx_description
1 polymer ?
#
loop_
_entity_poly.entity_id
_entity_poly.type
_entity_poly.pdbx_seq_one_letter_code
_entity_poly.pdbx_strand_id
1 'polypeptide(L)' 'MDALTPITPAGWWGLAAVVLLGLELFMPGVFLIWVGIAAGVMAILLLAVDLALAWQLVLFAAFAVASVLLGLRVT' A
#
# COMPACT_ATOMS: atom_id res chain seq x y z
N MET A 1 7.28 23.68 -6.82
CA MET A 1 7.77 22.34 -7.22
C MET A 1 6.53 21.51 -7.50
N ASP A 2 5.88 21.78 -8.63
CA ASP A 2 4.47 21.43 -8.87
C ASP A 2 4.32 20.54 -10.11
N ALA A 3 5.38 19.81 -10.48
CA ALA A 3 5.42 18.97 -11.67
C ALA A 3 4.89 17.53 -11.43
N LEU A 4 4.55 17.16 -10.20
CA LEU A 4 3.93 15.87 -9.85
C LEU A 4 2.42 15.98 -9.58
N THR A 5 1.81 17.11 -9.94
CA THR A 5 0.42 17.51 -9.65
C THR A 5 -0.72 16.84 -10.44
N PRO A 6 -0.57 15.75 -11.23
CA PRO A 6 -1.73 14.98 -11.68
C PRO A 6 -2.09 13.80 -10.76
N ILE A 7 -1.19 13.32 -9.89
CA ILE A 7 -1.42 12.06 -9.16
C ILE A 7 -1.80 12.34 -7.71
N THR A 8 -3.04 12.01 -7.37
CA THR A 8 -3.58 12.12 -6.01
C THR A 8 -2.82 11.20 -5.04
N PRO A 9 -2.83 11.47 -3.71
CA PRO A 9 -2.26 10.55 -2.73
C PRO A 9 -2.77 9.11 -2.88
N ALA A 10 -4.06 8.92 -3.16
CA ALA A 10 -4.64 7.61 -3.48
C ALA A 10 -3.98 6.96 -4.70
N GLY A 11 -3.67 7.74 -5.75
CA GLY A 11 -2.96 7.27 -6.93
C GLY A 11 -1.54 6.79 -6.63
N TRP A 12 -0.81 7.48 -5.75
CA TRP A 12 0.53 7.05 -5.33
C TRP A 12 0.49 5.72 -4.56
N TRP A 13 -0.44 5.57 -3.62
CA TRP A 13 -0.62 4.31 -2.90
C TRP A 13 -1.12 3.17 -3.81
N GLY A 14 -1.97 3.49 -4.79
CA GLY A 14 -2.43 2.53 -5.80
C GLY A 14 -1.29 2.04 -6.70
N LEU A 15 -0.42 2.95 -7.14
CA LEU A 15 0.78 2.59 -7.89
C LEU A 15 1.72 1.71 -7.04
N ALA A 16 1.94 2.08 -5.78
CA ALA A 16 2.74 1.27 -4.86
C ALA A 16 2.16 -0.16 -4.71
N ALA A 17 0.83 -0.29 -4.60
CA ALA A 17 0.16 -1.59 -4.56
C ALA A 17 0.47 -2.43 -5.82
N VAL A 18 0.28 -1.85 -7.02
CA VAL A 18 0.55 -2.55 -8.29
C VAL A 18 2.01 -2.97 -8.40
N VAL A 19 2.94 -2.08 -8.04
CA VAL A 19 4.38 -2.37 -8.09
C VAL A 19 4.74 -3.49 -7.12
N LEU A 20 4.29 -3.43 -5.87
CA LEU A 20 4.59 -4.44 -4.85
C LEU A 20 4.01 -5.82 -5.22
N LEU A 21 2.76 -5.87 -5.67
CA LEU A 21 2.13 -7.10 -6.14
C LEU A 21 2.84 -7.67 -7.37
N GLY A 22 3.22 -6.80 -8.32
CA GLY A 22 3.96 -7.20 -9.51
C GLY A 22 5.38 -7.69 -9.21
N LEU A 23 6.07 -7.06 -8.25
CA LEU A 23 7.42 -7.44 -7.83
C LEU A 23 7.47 -8.85 -7.23
N GLU A 24 6.43 -9.29 -6.53
CA GLU A 24 6.36 -10.69 -6.04
C GLU A 24 6.48 -11.70 -7.19
N LEU A 25 5.94 -11.37 -8.37
CA LEU A 25 5.99 -12.26 -9.53
C LEU A 25 7.41 -12.49 -10.05
N PHE A 26 8.32 -11.52 -9.80
CA PHE A 26 9.73 -11.61 -10.14
C PHE A 26 10.58 -12.17 -8.98
N MET A 27 10.14 -11.96 -7.74
CA MET A 27 10.84 -12.34 -6.51
C MET A 27 9.90 -13.14 -5.57
N PRO A 28 9.56 -14.38 -5.93
CA PRO A 28 8.64 -15.19 -5.14
C PRO A 28 9.24 -15.51 -3.76
N GLY A 29 8.44 -15.34 -2.71
CA GLY A 29 8.81 -15.68 -1.34
C GLY A 29 9.24 -14.48 -0.47
N VAL A 30 9.18 -13.25 -0.99
CA VAL A 30 9.49 -12.03 -0.23
C VAL A 30 8.24 -11.49 0.52
N PHE A 31 7.08 -12.13 0.36
CA PHE A 31 5.80 -11.75 0.99
C PHE A 31 5.35 -10.33 0.62
N LEU A 32 5.77 -9.80 -0.54
CA LEU A 32 5.39 -8.48 -1.04
C LEU A 32 3.90 -8.40 -1.36
N ILE A 33 3.23 -9.53 -1.63
CA ILE A 33 1.78 -9.57 -1.81
C ILE A 33 1.04 -8.92 -0.64
N TRP A 34 1.41 -9.24 0.60
CA TRP A 34 0.72 -8.74 1.79
C TRP A 34 0.95 -7.26 2.01
N VAL A 35 2.15 -6.76 1.70
CA VAL A 35 2.48 -5.33 1.77
C VAL A 35 1.76 -4.57 0.63
N GLY A 36 1.68 -5.16 -0.56
CA GLY A 36 0.93 -4.61 -1.70
C GLY A 36 -0.56 -4.51 -1.41
N ILE A 37 -1.16 -5.50 -0.73
CA ILE A 37 -2.54 -5.44 -0.25
C ILE A 37 -2.72 -4.26 0.72
N ALA A 38 -1.80 -4.05 1.67
CA ALA A 38 -1.87 -2.92 2.60
C ALA A 38 -1.80 -1.56 1.89
N ALA A 39 -0.94 -1.42 0.87
CA ALA A 39 -0.89 -0.22 0.03
C ALA A 39 -2.21 -0.01 -0.74
N GLY A 40 -2.82 -1.09 -1.26
CA GLY A 40 -4.12 -1.03 -1.93
C GLY A 40 -5.25 -0.59 -0.98
N VAL A 41 -5.27 -1.09 0.25
CA VAL A 41 -6.22 -0.65 1.28
C VAL A 41 -6.04 0.83 1.62
N MET A 42 -4.79 1.29 1.76
CA MET A 42 -4.48 2.71 1.99
C MET A 42 -4.97 3.59 0.83
N ALA A 43 -4.79 3.14 -0.42
CA ALA A 43 -5.29 3.83 -1.61
C ALA A 43 -6.81 3.96 -1.60
N ILE A 44 -7.53 2.87 -1.27
CA ILE A 44 -9.00 2.86 -1.17
C ILE A 44 -9.47 3.80 -0.04
N LEU A 45 -8.80 3.78 1.12
CA LEU A 45 -9.13 4.67 2.25
C LEU A 45 -9.04 6.14 1.85
N LEU A 46 -8.01 6.52 1.10
CA LEU A 46 -7.80 7.90 0.64
C LEU A 46 -8.81 8.36 -0.42
N LEU A 47 -9.63 7.46 -0.99
CA LEU A 47 -10.76 7.86 -1.82
C LEU A 47 -11.93 8.41 -0.97
N ALA A 48 -11.99 8.06 0.31
CA ALA A 48 -13.05 8.46 1.22
C ALA A 48 -12.62 9.50 2.26
N VAL A 49 -11.34 9.50 2.65
CA VAL A 49 -10.81 10.34 3.74
C VAL A 49 -9.54 11.05 3.28
N ASP A 50 -9.49 12.37 3.43
CA ASP A 50 -8.24 13.11 3.25
C ASP A 50 -7.39 13.07 4.52
N LEU A 51 -6.13 12.70 4.37
CA LEU A 51 -5.21 12.47 5.48
C LEU A 51 -3.88 13.15 5.20
N ALA A 52 -3.34 13.82 6.21
CA ALA A 52 -1.95 14.28 6.16
C ALA A 52 -1.00 13.09 5.96
N LEU A 53 0.08 13.29 5.20
CA LEU A 53 1.03 12.23 4.84
C LEU A 53 1.54 11.43 6.05
N ALA A 54 1.78 12.10 7.20
CA ALA A 54 2.19 11.43 8.44
C ALA A 54 1.19 10.35 8.88
N TRP A 55 -0.11 10.65 8.83
CA TRP A 55 -1.16 9.69 9.16
C TRP A 55 -1.32 8.60 8.12
N GLN A 56 -1.08 8.90 6.83
CA GLN A 56 -1.05 7.89 5.79
C GLN A 56 0.04 6.84 6.07
N LEU A 57 1.25 7.27 6.43
CA LEU A 57 2.36 6.38 6.73
C LEU A 57 2.12 5.53 7.99
N VAL A 58 1.55 6.13 9.04
CA VAL A 58 1.20 5.41 10.29
C VAL A 58 0.13 4.34 10.01
N LEU A 59 -0.93 4.68 9.28
CA LEU A 59 -1.98 3.74 8.93
C LEU A 59 -1.49 2.66 7.98
N PHE A 60 -0.69 3.02 6.97
CA PHE A 60 -0.05 2.05 6.09
C PHE A 60 0.80 1.05 6.88
N ALA A 61 1.63 1.50 7.83
CA ALA A 61 2.42 0.63 8.66
C ALA A 61 1.53 -0.34 9.48
N ALA A 62 0.44 0.16 10.06
CA ALA A 62 -0.52 -0.67 10.78
C ALA A 62 -1.20 -1.70 9.86
N PHE A 63 -1.63 -1.29 8.67
CA PHE A 63 -2.23 -2.17 7.67
C PHE A 63 -1.23 -3.21 7.15
N ALA A 64 0.04 -2.85 6.95
CA ALA A 64 1.08 -3.76 6.51
C ALA A 64 1.35 -4.83 7.56
N VAL A 65 1.50 -4.45 8.83
CA VAL A 65 1.64 -5.41 9.94
C VAL A 65 0.43 -6.33 10.02
N ALA A 66 -0.79 -5.78 10.00
CA ALA A 66 -2.01 -6.58 10.05
C ALA A 66 -2.13 -7.55 8.87
N SER A 67 -1.82 -7.08 7.65
CA SER A 67 -1.85 -7.87 6.43
C SER A 67 -0.83 -9.02 6.46
N VAL A 68 0.40 -8.74 6.88
CA VAL A 68 1.44 -9.78 7.02
C VAL A 68 1.05 -10.80 8.10
N LEU A 69 0.54 -10.36 9.24
CA LEU A 69 0.08 -11.27 10.30
C LEU A 69 -1.08 -12.16 9.83
N LEU A 70 -2.01 -11.62 9.04
CA LEU A 70 -3.06 -12.41 8.40
C LEU A 70 -2.46 -13.41 7.41
N GLY A 71 -1.47 -13.00 6.63
CA GLY A 71 -0.76 -13.88 5.71
C GLY A 71 -0.04 -15.05 6.38
N LEU A 72 0.62 -14.78 7.51
CA LEU A 72 1.27 -15.80 8.34
C LEU A 72 0.28 -16.81 8.94
N ARG A 73 -1.01 -16.45 9.05
CA ARG A 73 -2.05 -17.37 9.51
C ARG A 73 -2.65 -18.21 8.39
N VAL A 74 -2.64 -17.70 7.16
CA VAL A 74 -3.27 -18.34 6.00
C VAL A 74 -2.29 -19.27 5.26
N THR A 75 -0.98 -19.05 5.39
CA THR A 75 0.09 -19.83 4.74
C THR A 75 0.65 -20.86 5.70
#